data_AF-D5XEI7-F1
#
_entry.id   AF-D5XEI7-F1
#
_cell.length_a   1.000
_cell.length_b   1.000
_cell.length_c   1.000
_cell.angle_alpha   90.00
_cell.angle_beta   90.00
_cell.angle_gamma   90.00
#
_symmetry.space_group_name_H-M   'P 1'
#
loop_
_entity.id
_entity.type
_entity.pdbx_description
1 polymer ?
#
loop_
_entity_poly.entity_id
_entity_poly.type
_entity_poly.pdbx_seq_one_letter_code
_entity_poly.pdbx_strand_id
1 'polypeptide(L)'
;MLSFQVDPRKVDFKKENKWLVPIGVSNHHVHLSKQDIEKLFGPGYELTVAKDLAQRGNFAAKETVNVIGSKGVLERVRIVGPAREETQVELSRTDAVRIGVEPVIRDSGDLEGTPGVVLMGPRGPVIIEKGVIVPRAHIHMAKSKADLLEISDREKVSVLIKGTKVVCYHDVLVRITETGETEFHIDTDEANAAFVDTGDLAMIKHKEIVIKDNFGNIVELGVDNIKFIRGKKPHDYATQEGLRLLRNVFEYPYAMQRLIVEKLLNPNKIAPHKFYLLTALAEDKVVGIATFYYLAEANLGYVENIGITPEFRNRGIGSFLYHKVTSILEKEHPDIEGVLLEVRKTCGKDMDNRKSFFLNLGAIPVDTKFYPEEKFKFAEEVLLMFKPLMVDASLNTKTLEKAFHDLAEVLG
;
A
#
# COMPACT_ATOMS: atom_id res chain seq x y z
N MET A 1 -41.59 7.15 -6.93
CA MET A 1 -40.45 6.33 -7.37
C MET A 1 -39.48 7.24 -8.10
N LEU A 2 -38.46 7.74 -7.40
CA LEU A 2 -37.36 8.51 -8.00
C LEU A 2 -36.11 7.63 -7.89
N SER A 3 -35.74 7.02 -9.02
CA SER A 3 -34.54 6.23 -9.18
C SER A 3 -33.33 7.17 -9.22
N PHE A 4 -32.56 7.23 -8.14
CA PHE A 4 -31.21 7.79 -8.16
C PHE A 4 -30.28 6.75 -8.81
N GLN A 5 -30.21 6.74 -10.14
CA GLN A 5 -29.05 6.18 -10.83
C GLN A 5 -27.92 7.18 -10.69
N VAL A 6 -27.03 6.96 -9.73
CA VAL A 6 -25.73 7.61 -9.68
C VAL A 6 -24.92 7.04 -10.85
N ASP A 7 -24.51 7.89 -11.80
CA ASP A 7 -23.59 7.50 -12.87
C ASP A 7 -22.23 7.15 -12.21
N PRO A 8 -21.76 5.89 -12.26
CA PRO A 8 -20.51 5.49 -11.62
C PRO A 8 -19.28 6.16 -12.24
N ARG A 9 -19.41 6.84 -13.39
CA ARG A 9 -18.35 7.67 -13.99
C ARG A 9 -18.23 9.06 -13.36
N LYS A 10 -19.11 9.43 -12.44
CA LYS A 10 -19.14 10.74 -11.76
C LYS A 10 -18.98 10.63 -10.25
N VAL A 11 -18.04 9.79 -9.79
CA VAL A 11 -17.52 9.98 -8.44
C VAL A 11 -16.71 11.28 -8.45
N ASP A 12 -17.23 12.31 -7.79
CA ASP A 12 -16.57 13.62 -7.71
C ASP A 12 -15.37 13.55 -6.74
N PHE A 13 -14.22 13.16 -7.27
CA PHE A 13 -12.95 13.10 -6.57
C PHE A 13 -12.28 14.49 -6.39
N LYS A 14 -12.93 15.61 -6.74
CA LYS A 14 -12.36 16.97 -6.71
C LYS A 14 -12.22 17.60 -5.32
N LYS A 15 -11.96 16.82 -4.29
CA LYS A 15 -11.37 17.33 -3.03
C LYS A 15 -10.04 16.63 -2.82
N GLU A 16 -8.98 17.27 -3.33
CA GLU A 16 -7.56 17.08 -3.03
C GLU A 16 -7.19 15.75 -2.37
N ASN A 17 -7.52 14.62 -3.00
CA ASN A 17 -7.07 13.34 -2.49
C ASN A 17 -5.61 13.18 -2.92
N LYS A 18 -4.71 13.37 -1.94
CA LYS A 18 -3.27 13.28 -2.17
C LYS A 18 -2.83 11.93 -2.74
N TRP A 19 -3.64 10.88 -2.65
CA TRP A 19 -3.36 9.55 -3.16
C TRP A 19 -3.75 9.35 -4.63
N LEU A 20 -4.38 10.35 -5.27
CA LEU A 20 -4.71 10.26 -6.69
C LEU A 20 -3.51 10.60 -7.58
N VAL A 21 -3.42 9.86 -8.67
CA VAL A 21 -2.41 9.98 -9.72
C VAL A 21 -3.09 9.87 -11.09
N PRO A 22 -2.81 10.78 -12.04
CA PRO A 22 -3.33 10.65 -13.41
C PRO A 22 -2.72 9.43 -14.10
N ILE A 23 -3.52 8.80 -14.96
CA ILE A 23 -3.13 7.67 -15.79
C ILE A 23 -2.56 8.20 -17.12
N GLY A 24 -1.37 7.73 -17.47
CA GLY A 24 -0.76 7.92 -18.78
C GLY A 24 -0.78 6.61 -19.55
N VAL A 25 -1.60 6.51 -20.60
CA VAL A 25 -1.65 5.32 -21.47
C VAL A 25 -0.60 5.44 -22.58
N SER A 26 0.34 4.51 -22.59
CA SER A 26 1.41 4.45 -23.58
C SER A 26 1.03 3.52 -24.73
N ASN A 27 0.96 4.07 -25.94
CA ASN A 27 0.88 3.28 -27.16
C ASN A 27 2.28 2.78 -27.57
N HIS A 28 2.36 1.86 -28.54
CA HIS A 28 3.65 1.37 -29.05
C HIS A 28 4.53 2.54 -29.53
N HIS A 29 5.79 2.52 -29.11
CA HIS A 29 6.73 3.58 -29.47
C HIS A 29 8.18 3.08 -29.41
N VAL A 30 9.08 3.89 -29.97
CA VAL A 30 10.52 3.62 -30.02
C VAL A 30 11.30 4.80 -29.47
N HIS A 31 12.27 4.52 -28.60
CA HIS A 31 13.37 5.41 -28.29
C HIS A 31 14.58 5.00 -29.14
N LEU A 32 15.25 5.97 -29.78
CA LEU A 32 16.37 5.68 -30.69
C LEU A 32 17.69 6.20 -30.12
N SER A 33 18.76 5.44 -30.38
CA SER A 33 20.13 5.94 -30.24
C SER A 33 20.43 6.99 -31.31
N LYS A 34 21.39 7.90 -31.04
CA LYS A 34 21.84 8.88 -32.06
C LYS A 34 22.32 8.17 -33.33
N GLN A 35 23.04 7.07 -33.19
CA GLN A 35 23.56 6.30 -34.31
C GLN A 35 22.43 5.73 -35.18
N ASP A 36 21.37 5.23 -34.56
CA ASP A 36 20.26 4.64 -35.32
C ASP A 36 19.35 5.71 -35.93
N ILE A 37 19.20 6.88 -35.30
CA ILE A 37 18.59 8.05 -35.94
C ILE A 37 19.31 8.36 -37.25
N GLU A 38 20.64 8.40 -37.23
CA GLU A 38 21.41 8.72 -38.43
C GLU A 38 21.27 7.66 -39.54
N LYS A 39 21.21 6.37 -39.18
CA LYS A 39 20.97 5.29 -40.17
C LYS A 39 19.56 5.36 -40.77
N LEU A 40 18.56 5.65 -39.94
CA LEU A 40 17.15 5.63 -40.33
C LEU A 40 16.75 6.89 -41.12
N PHE A 41 17.32 8.05 -40.81
CA PHE A 41 16.90 9.36 -41.33
C PHE A 41 18.00 10.15 -42.07
N GLY A 42 19.28 9.84 -41.82
CA GLY A 42 20.44 10.39 -42.53
C GLY A 42 21.49 10.97 -41.57
N PRO A 43 22.75 11.15 -42.03
CA PRO A 43 23.84 11.67 -41.18
C PRO A 43 23.50 13.03 -40.56
N GLY A 44 23.74 13.18 -39.25
CA GLY A 44 23.49 14.42 -38.51
C GLY A 44 22.02 14.80 -38.33
N TYR A 45 21.07 13.89 -38.56
CA TYR A 45 19.64 14.20 -38.44
C TYR A 45 19.21 14.43 -36.98
N GLU A 46 18.39 15.47 -36.77
CA GLU A 46 17.77 15.78 -35.48
C GLU A 46 16.26 15.55 -35.55
N LEU A 47 15.70 14.88 -34.54
CA LEU A 47 14.27 14.58 -34.48
C LEU A 47 13.45 15.87 -34.34
N THR A 48 12.34 15.95 -35.06
CA THR A 48 11.47 17.13 -35.01
C THR A 48 10.41 16.97 -33.93
N VAL A 49 10.32 17.92 -33.01
CA VAL A 49 9.27 17.92 -31.97
C VAL A 49 7.89 18.01 -32.61
N ALA A 50 7.01 17.06 -32.29
CA ALA A 50 5.58 17.13 -32.62
C ALA A 50 4.75 17.58 -31.41
N LYS A 51 5.00 17.00 -30.23
CA LYS A 51 4.28 17.28 -28.99
C LYS A 51 5.16 16.97 -27.78
N ASP A 52 5.22 17.90 -26.83
CA ASP A 52 5.87 17.65 -25.53
C ASP A 52 5.07 16.63 -24.70
N LEU A 53 5.78 15.77 -23.96
CA LEU A 53 5.19 14.78 -23.07
C LEU A 53 5.19 15.29 -21.62
N ALA A 54 4.44 14.62 -20.74
CA ALA A 54 4.32 14.99 -19.32
C ALA A 54 5.67 14.98 -18.59
N GLN A 55 6.54 14.03 -18.94
CA GLN A 55 7.90 13.96 -18.40
C GLN A 55 8.79 15.00 -19.09
N ARG A 56 9.20 16.02 -18.32
CA ARG A 56 9.92 17.20 -18.81
C ARG A 56 11.14 16.84 -19.64
N GLY A 57 11.21 17.39 -20.85
CA GLY A 57 12.29 17.17 -21.80
C GLY A 57 12.05 16.04 -22.80
N ASN A 58 11.06 15.15 -22.54
CA ASN A 58 10.66 14.13 -23.50
C ASN A 58 9.59 14.67 -24.46
N PHE A 59 9.63 14.22 -25.71
CA PHE A 59 8.68 14.64 -26.74
C PHE A 59 8.34 13.50 -27.70
N ALA A 60 7.11 13.49 -28.19
CA ALA A 60 6.75 12.71 -29.37
C ALA A 60 7.32 13.42 -30.61
N ALA A 61 8.12 12.71 -31.40
CA ALA A 61 8.70 13.24 -32.63
C ALA A 61 7.68 13.18 -33.79
N LYS A 62 7.84 14.02 -34.83
CA LYS A 62 6.99 13.97 -36.04
C LYS A 62 7.25 12.68 -36.83
N GLU A 63 8.49 12.23 -36.78
CA GLU A 63 8.98 11.02 -37.42
C GLU A 63 8.35 9.76 -36.79
N THR A 64 8.27 8.72 -37.62
CA THR A 64 7.81 7.39 -37.24
C THR A 64 8.65 6.34 -37.96
N VAL A 65 8.74 5.14 -37.40
CA VAL A 65 9.40 3.99 -38.03
C VAL A 65 8.42 2.83 -38.17
N ASN A 66 8.70 1.90 -39.07
CA ASN A 66 8.02 0.61 -39.07
C ASN A 66 8.83 -0.38 -38.23
N VAL A 67 8.16 -1.15 -37.38
CA VAL A 67 8.76 -2.21 -36.56
C VAL A 67 8.39 -3.55 -37.16
N ILE A 68 9.39 -4.32 -37.59
CA ILE A 68 9.21 -5.57 -38.33
C ILE A 68 9.67 -6.73 -37.46
N GLY A 69 8.76 -7.66 -37.19
CA GLY A 69 9.04 -8.93 -36.53
C GLY A 69 8.90 -10.12 -37.47
N SER A 70 9.04 -11.33 -36.95
CA SER A 70 9.03 -12.58 -37.75
C SER A 70 7.71 -12.88 -38.47
N LYS A 71 6.59 -12.33 -37.98
CA LYS A 71 5.23 -12.61 -38.49
C LYS A 71 4.52 -11.41 -39.11
N GLY A 72 5.04 -10.20 -38.95
CA GLY A 72 4.34 -9.01 -39.41
C GLY A 72 5.06 -7.70 -39.11
N VAL A 73 4.34 -6.61 -39.39
CA VAL A 73 4.84 -5.24 -39.29
C VAL A 73 3.88 -4.39 -38.48
N LEU A 74 4.40 -3.57 -37.57
CA LEU A 74 3.72 -2.41 -37.01
C LEU A 74 4.17 -1.20 -37.79
N GLU A 75 3.23 -0.55 -38.46
CA GLU A 75 3.52 0.63 -39.28
C GLU A 75 3.40 1.91 -38.45
N ARG A 76 4.21 2.91 -38.80
CA ARG A 76 4.10 4.27 -38.25
C ARG A 76 4.20 4.33 -36.72
N VAL A 77 5.05 3.48 -36.14
CA VAL A 77 5.36 3.48 -34.71
C VAL A 77 6.03 4.80 -34.32
N ARG A 78 5.50 5.45 -33.28
CA ARG A 78 5.94 6.78 -32.84
C ARG A 78 7.36 6.73 -32.29
N ILE A 79 8.18 7.71 -32.64
CA ILE A 79 9.47 7.93 -31.96
C ILE A 79 9.26 8.88 -30.76
N VAL A 80 9.81 8.53 -29.61
CA VAL A 80 9.86 9.41 -28.43
C VAL A 80 11.30 9.86 -28.21
N GLY A 81 11.50 11.17 -28.39
CA GLY A 81 12.77 11.85 -28.17
C GLY A 81 12.94 12.37 -26.74
N PRO A 82 14.14 12.84 -26.38
CA PRO A 82 15.33 12.97 -27.23
C PRO A 82 16.00 11.61 -27.50
N ALA A 83 17.08 11.62 -28.28
CA ALA A 83 17.90 10.42 -28.48
C ALA A 83 18.40 9.88 -27.14
N ARG A 84 18.41 8.55 -26.99
CA ARG A 84 18.94 7.85 -25.81
C ARG A 84 20.31 7.24 -26.13
N GLU A 85 20.94 6.65 -25.12
CA GLU A 85 22.18 5.89 -25.30
C GLU A 85 21.95 4.62 -26.12
N GLU A 86 20.86 3.90 -25.84
CA GLU A 86 20.49 2.65 -26.50
C GLU A 86 19.07 2.73 -27.09
N THR A 87 18.87 2.04 -28.21
CA THR A 87 17.56 1.94 -28.89
C THR A 87 16.65 0.95 -28.13
N GLN A 88 15.42 1.37 -27.87
CA GLN A 88 14.42 0.58 -27.13
C GLN A 88 13.06 0.68 -27.81
N VAL A 89 12.40 -0.46 -27.95
CA VAL A 89 11.05 -0.58 -28.53
C VAL A 89 10.10 -1.05 -27.45
N GLU A 90 9.09 -0.25 -27.14
CA GLU A 90 8.05 -0.58 -26.16
C GLU A 90 6.77 -0.97 -26.90
N LEU A 91 6.32 -2.22 -26.72
CA LEU A 91 5.13 -2.78 -27.35
C LEU A 91 4.16 -3.30 -26.29
N SER A 92 2.85 -3.29 -26.58
CA SER A 92 1.92 -4.11 -25.80
C SER A 92 2.16 -5.60 -26.09
N ARG A 93 1.66 -6.47 -25.21
CA ARG A 93 1.74 -7.93 -25.46
C ARG A 93 1.01 -8.30 -26.74
N THR A 94 -0.15 -7.70 -26.99
CA THR A 94 -0.92 -7.90 -28.22
C THR A 94 -0.09 -7.57 -29.47
N ASP A 95 0.60 -6.43 -29.47
CA ASP A 95 1.43 -5.99 -30.58
C ASP A 95 2.64 -6.89 -30.80
N ALA A 96 3.35 -7.28 -29.73
CA ALA A 96 4.48 -8.20 -29.81
C ALA A 96 4.08 -9.54 -30.44
N VAL A 97 2.96 -10.12 -29.99
CA VAL A 97 2.44 -11.38 -30.55
C VAL A 97 2.05 -11.22 -32.02
N ARG A 98 1.42 -10.10 -32.39
CA ARG A 98 1.01 -9.80 -33.77
C ARG A 98 2.17 -9.83 -34.76
N ILE A 99 3.32 -9.29 -34.38
CA ILE A 99 4.51 -9.29 -35.24
C ILE A 99 5.45 -10.47 -35.00
N GLY A 100 5.12 -11.37 -34.08
CA GLY A 100 5.93 -12.57 -33.82
C GLY A 100 7.24 -12.28 -33.09
N VAL A 101 7.20 -11.36 -32.13
CA VAL A 101 8.28 -11.08 -31.18
C VAL A 101 7.89 -11.66 -29.82
N GLU A 102 8.84 -12.27 -29.12
CA GLU A 102 8.61 -12.80 -27.79
C GLU A 102 8.30 -11.64 -26.80
N PRO A 103 7.15 -11.66 -26.11
CA PRO A 103 6.80 -10.59 -25.19
C PRO A 103 7.55 -10.75 -23.86
N VAL A 104 8.51 -9.85 -23.58
CA VAL A 104 9.30 -9.85 -22.34
C VAL A 104 8.98 -8.59 -21.52
N ILE A 105 8.43 -8.77 -20.31
CA ILE A 105 8.12 -7.63 -19.41
C ILE A 105 9.40 -7.09 -18.79
N ARG A 106 9.67 -5.80 -18.95
CA ARG A 106 10.85 -5.13 -18.37
C ARG A 106 10.55 -3.72 -17.89
N ASP A 107 11.43 -3.24 -17.03
CA ASP A 107 11.55 -1.82 -16.72
C ASP A 107 12.29 -1.11 -17.87
N SER A 108 11.87 0.11 -18.24
CA SER A 108 12.57 0.93 -19.24
C SER A 108 14.07 1.04 -18.90
N GLY A 109 14.95 0.75 -19.88
CA GLY A 109 16.41 0.68 -19.71
C GLY A 109 16.97 -0.70 -19.33
N ASP A 110 16.14 -1.66 -18.89
CA ASP A 110 16.56 -3.05 -18.65
C ASP A 110 16.38 -3.90 -19.92
N LEU A 111 17.38 -3.86 -20.79
CA LEU A 111 17.32 -4.46 -22.14
C LEU A 111 18.04 -5.81 -22.27
N GLU A 112 18.68 -6.29 -21.22
CA GLU A 112 19.54 -7.48 -21.32
C GLU A 112 18.72 -8.76 -21.49
N GLY A 113 19.03 -9.60 -22.48
CA GLY A 113 18.24 -10.81 -22.77
C GLY A 113 16.83 -10.52 -23.30
N THR A 114 16.61 -9.34 -23.89
CA THR A 114 15.38 -9.00 -24.62
C THR A 114 15.54 -9.31 -26.11
N PRO A 115 14.45 -9.61 -26.84
CA PRO A 115 14.52 -9.87 -28.27
C PRO A 115 14.81 -8.60 -29.08
N GLY A 116 15.25 -8.83 -30.32
CA GLY A 116 15.49 -7.82 -31.34
C GLY A 116 14.37 -7.73 -32.38
N VAL A 117 14.45 -6.71 -33.24
CA VAL A 117 13.55 -6.44 -34.38
C VAL A 117 14.30 -5.71 -35.50
N VAL A 118 13.67 -5.60 -36.67
CA VAL A 118 14.12 -4.69 -37.72
C VAL A 118 13.29 -3.40 -37.67
N LEU A 119 13.97 -2.27 -37.53
CA LEU A 119 13.40 -0.93 -37.65
C LEU A 119 13.60 -0.44 -39.08
N MET A 120 12.55 0.05 -39.72
CA MET A 120 12.61 0.59 -41.08
C MET A 120 12.26 2.08 -41.08
N GLY A 121 13.24 2.89 -41.49
CA GLY A 121 13.11 4.33 -41.70
C GLY A 121 13.25 4.70 -43.18
N PRO A 122 13.08 5.99 -43.54
CA PRO A 122 13.10 6.45 -44.92
C PRO A 122 14.46 6.30 -45.62
N ARG A 123 15.57 6.21 -44.88
CA ARG A 123 16.92 6.05 -45.46
C ARG A 123 17.42 4.61 -45.48
N GLY A 124 16.79 3.72 -44.74
CA GLY A 124 17.18 2.32 -44.68
C GLY A 124 16.73 1.62 -43.41
N PRO A 125 17.03 0.32 -43.29
CA PRO A 125 16.72 -0.47 -42.11
C PRO A 125 17.85 -0.41 -41.07
N VAL A 126 17.49 -0.66 -39.81
CA VAL A 126 18.39 -0.96 -38.70
C VAL A 126 17.93 -2.27 -38.08
N ILE A 127 18.85 -3.22 -37.92
CA ILE A 127 18.61 -4.45 -37.17
C ILE A 127 19.11 -4.22 -35.75
N ILE A 128 18.23 -4.35 -34.76
CA ILE A 128 18.62 -4.38 -33.35
C ILE A 128 18.53 -5.83 -32.88
N GLU A 129 19.57 -6.33 -32.21
CA GLU A 129 19.62 -7.71 -31.72
C GLU A 129 18.91 -7.89 -30.37
N LYS A 130 18.79 -6.79 -29.61
CA LYS A 130 18.06 -6.67 -28.36
C LYS A 130 17.37 -5.31 -28.29
N GLY A 131 16.45 -5.13 -27.34
CA GLY A 131 15.83 -3.83 -27.04
C GLY A 131 14.30 -3.79 -27.09
N VAL A 132 13.63 -4.91 -27.40
CA VAL A 132 12.15 -4.94 -27.43
C VAL A 132 11.57 -5.44 -26.11
N ILE A 133 10.68 -4.64 -25.51
CA ILE A 133 10.07 -4.92 -24.22
C ILE A 133 8.56 -4.71 -24.25
N VAL A 134 7.86 -5.40 -23.35
CA VAL A 134 6.56 -4.98 -22.84
C VAL A 134 6.82 -4.14 -21.59
N PRO A 135 6.50 -2.84 -21.58
CA PRO A 135 6.85 -1.98 -20.47
C PRO A 135 6.05 -2.37 -19.22
N ARG A 136 6.74 -2.59 -18.10
CA ARG A 136 6.09 -2.83 -16.81
C ARG A 136 5.40 -1.55 -16.31
N ALA A 137 4.16 -1.68 -15.83
CA ALA A 137 3.44 -0.58 -15.18
C ALA A 137 4.26 0.06 -14.04
N HIS A 138 4.34 1.38 -14.02
CA HIS A 138 5.13 2.14 -13.05
C HIS A 138 4.57 3.55 -12.82
N ILE A 139 4.98 4.20 -11.74
CA ILE A 139 4.65 5.59 -11.45
C ILE A 139 5.90 6.44 -11.58
N HIS A 140 5.85 7.46 -12.43
CA HIS A 140 6.72 8.62 -12.27
C HIS A 140 6.13 9.50 -11.17
N MET A 141 6.95 9.89 -10.19
CA MET A 141 6.47 10.70 -9.06
C MET A 141 7.35 11.92 -8.86
N ALA A 142 6.73 13.09 -8.78
CA ALA A 142 7.42 14.31 -8.40
C ALA A 142 7.92 14.18 -6.95
N LYS A 143 9.15 14.63 -6.67
CA LYS A 143 9.72 14.57 -5.31
C LYS A 143 8.82 15.19 -4.23
N SER A 144 8.19 16.32 -4.52
CA SER A 144 7.25 16.98 -3.61
C SER A 144 6.04 16.09 -3.25
N LYS A 145 5.56 15.30 -4.21
CA LYS A 145 4.48 14.33 -4.01
C LYS A 145 4.96 13.11 -3.23
N ALA A 146 6.15 12.62 -3.52
CA ALA A 146 6.76 11.52 -2.79
C ALA A 146 6.98 11.86 -1.31
N ASP A 147 7.51 13.06 -1.02
CA ASP A 147 7.68 13.59 0.33
C ASP A 147 6.34 13.70 1.08
N LEU A 148 5.29 14.18 0.39
CA LEU A 148 3.94 14.29 0.96
C LEU A 148 3.29 12.93 1.28
N LEU A 149 3.64 11.90 0.51
CA LEU A 149 3.11 10.55 0.65
C LEU A 149 4.03 9.63 1.47
N GLU A 150 5.18 10.11 1.91
CA GLU A 150 6.23 9.33 2.57
C GLU A 150 6.67 8.09 1.76
N ILE A 151 6.68 8.22 0.43
CA ILE A 151 7.08 7.16 -0.52
C ILE A 151 8.55 7.35 -0.88
N SER A 152 9.33 6.28 -0.81
CA SER A 152 10.75 6.30 -1.20
C SER A 152 10.95 5.94 -2.67
N ASP A 153 12.08 6.37 -3.27
CA ASP A 153 12.42 5.97 -4.63
C ASP A 153 12.59 4.45 -4.72
N ARG A 154 12.11 3.87 -5.83
CA ARG A 154 12.04 2.42 -6.08
C ARG A 154 11.15 1.64 -5.11
N GLU A 155 10.35 2.30 -4.29
CA GLU A 155 9.35 1.62 -3.47
C GLU A 155 8.24 1.03 -4.36
N LYS A 156 7.67 -0.09 -3.92
CA LYS A 156 6.54 -0.76 -4.58
C LYS A 156 5.23 -0.40 -3.89
N VAL A 157 4.23 -0.03 -4.68
CA VAL A 157 2.87 0.29 -4.22
C VAL A 157 1.82 -0.53 -4.96
N SER A 158 0.60 -0.53 -4.43
CA SER A 158 -0.55 -1.00 -5.21
C SER A 158 -1.26 0.21 -5.83
N VAL A 159 -1.88 0.03 -6.99
CA VAL A 159 -2.63 1.09 -7.68
C VAL A 159 -4.02 0.58 -8.02
N LEU A 160 -5.04 1.24 -7.51
CA LEU A 160 -6.44 0.92 -7.76
C LEU A 160 -7.02 1.85 -8.81
N ILE A 161 -7.56 1.26 -9.87
CA ILE A 161 -8.39 1.95 -10.84
C ILE A 161 -9.84 1.56 -10.56
N LYS A 162 -10.69 2.56 -10.33
CA LYS A 162 -12.14 2.41 -10.16
C LYS A 162 -12.83 3.02 -11.38
N GLY A 163 -13.76 2.28 -11.97
CA GLY A 163 -14.50 2.71 -13.14
C GLY A 163 -15.49 1.63 -13.56
N THR A 164 -15.78 1.53 -14.86
CA THR A 164 -16.61 0.44 -15.43
C THR A 164 -16.03 -0.94 -15.11
N LYS A 165 -14.70 -1.05 -15.10
CA LYS A 165 -13.97 -2.22 -14.59
C LYS A 165 -13.10 -1.78 -13.43
N VAL A 166 -13.00 -2.63 -12.41
CA VAL A 166 -12.14 -2.37 -11.25
C VAL A 166 -10.91 -3.24 -11.37
N VAL A 167 -9.74 -2.62 -11.39
CA VAL A 167 -8.45 -3.30 -11.51
C VAL A 167 -7.50 -2.79 -10.44
N CYS A 168 -6.81 -3.70 -9.77
CA CYS A 168 -5.77 -3.36 -8.80
C CYS A 168 -4.44 -3.93 -9.29
N TYR A 169 -3.51 -3.04 -9.61
CA TYR A 169 -2.12 -3.39 -9.89
C TYR A 169 -1.38 -3.53 -8.56
N HIS A 170 -0.59 -4.58 -8.43
CA HIS A 170 0.28 -4.81 -7.28
C HIS A 170 1.74 -4.69 -7.72
N ASP A 171 2.62 -4.40 -6.76
CA ASP A 171 4.06 -4.28 -6.99
C ASP A 171 4.46 -3.23 -8.04
N VAL A 172 3.68 -2.15 -8.17
CA VAL A 172 3.95 -1.03 -9.08
C VAL A 172 5.14 -0.24 -8.55
N LEU A 173 6.20 -0.15 -9.35
CA LEU A 173 7.42 0.57 -8.99
C LEU A 173 7.21 2.09 -9.05
N VAL A 174 7.57 2.80 -7.98
CA VAL A 174 7.61 4.26 -7.96
C VAL A 174 9.02 4.74 -8.32
N ARG A 175 9.11 5.65 -9.28
CA ARG A 175 10.34 6.29 -9.74
C ARG A 175 10.25 7.78 -9.45
N ILE A 176 11.00 8.23 -8.46
CA ILE A 176 11.02 9.65 -8.07
C ILE A 176 11.82 10.44 -9.10
N THR A 177 11.25 11.55 -9.54
CA THR A 177 11.87 12.49 -10.46
C THR A 177 11.96 13.86 -9.79
N GLU A 178 13.08 14.55 -9.98
CA GLU A 178 13.27 15.93 -9.49
C GLU A 178 12.48 16.96 -10.33
N THR A 179 12.23 16.65 -11.60
CA THR A 179 11.69 17.58 -12.60
C THR A 179 10.47 17.07 -13.36
N GLY A 180 10.00 15.85 -13.08
CA GLY A 180 8.88 15.21 -13.77
C GLY A 180 7.54 15.40 -13.06
N GLU A 181 6.47 15.21 -13.83
CA GLU A 181 5.11 15.19 -13.33
C GLU A 181 4.76 13.82 -12.74
N THR A 182 3.82 13.80 -11.78
CA THR A 182 3.35 12.54 -11.19
C THR A 182 2.33 11.88 -12.10
N GLU A 183 2.64 10.70 -12.65
CA GLU A 183 1.79 9.99 -13.61
C GLU A 183 1.97 8.45 -13.48
N PHE A 184 0.88 7.70 -13.57
CA PHE A 184 0.86 6.23 -13.56
C PHE A 184 0.82 5.72 -15.00
N HIS A 185 1.92 5.10 -15.43
CA HIS A 185 2.10 4.66 -16.81
C HIS A 185 1.70 3.20 -16.96
N ILE A 186 0.81 2.94 -17.91
CA ILE A 186 0.35 1.61 -18.31
C ILE A 186 0.31 1.51 -19.84
N ASP A 187 0.41 0.30 -20.38
CA ASP A 187 0.26 0.07 -21.82
C ASP A 187 -1.22 0.05 -22.27
N THR A 188 -1.44 -0.11 -23.58
CA THR A 188 -2.79 -0.16 -24.15
C THR A 188 -3.57 -1.42 -23.75
N ASP A 189 -2.93 -2.57 -23.55
CA ASP A 189 -3.61 -3.79 -23.11
C ASP A 189 -4.10 -3.63 -21.65
N GLU A 190 -3.24 -3.07 -20.79
CA GLU A 190 -3.53 -2.74 -19.40
C GLU A 190 -4.65 -1.70 -19.26
N ALA A 191 -4.61 -0.64 -20.08
CA ALA A 191 -5.67 0.37 -20.13
C ALA A 191 -7.01 -0.22 -20.61
N ASN A 192 -7.00 -1.04 -21.65
CA ASN A 192 -8.19 -1.73 -22.16
C ASN A 192 -8.78 -2.72 -21.13
N ALA A 193 -7.90 -3.40 -20.37
CA ALA A 193 -8.30 -4.29 -19.29
C ALA A 193 -9.00 -3.53 -18.16
N ALA A 194 -8.55 -2.32 -17.82
CA ALA A 194 -9.17 -1.46 -16.82
C ALA A 194 -10.28 -0.55 -17.36
N PHE A 195 -10.47 -0.47 -18.68
CA PHE A 195 -11.42 0.42 -19.35
C PHE A 195 -11.21 1.89 -18.98
N VAL A 196 -9.97 2.37 -19.15
CA VAL A 196 -9.54 3.75 -18.84
C VAL A 196 -8.74 4.36 -19.99
N ASP A 197 -8.77 5.69 -20.05
CA ASP A 197 -8.03 6.50 -21.01
C ASP A 197 -6.99 7.40 -20.30
N THR A 198 -6.08 7.97 -21.09
CA THR A 198 -5.13 8.97 -20.56
C THR A 198 -5.87 10.15 -19.94
N GLY A 199 -5.47 10.52 -18.72
CA GLY A 199 -6.08 11.60 -17.94
C GLY A 199 -7.13 11.12 -16.92
N ASP A 200 -7.58 9.86 -17.00
CA ASP A 200 -8.33 9.25 -15.91
C ASP A 200 -7.47 9.17 -14.64
N LEU A 201 -8.11 9.00 -13.48
CA LEU A 201 -7.43 8.98 -12.19
C LEU A 201 -7.35 7.56 -11.63
N ALA A 202 -6.17 7.20 -11.13
CA ALA A 202 -5.95 6.02 -10.31
C ALA A 202 -5.62 6.43 -8.87
N MET A 203 -5.82 5.51 -7.93
CA MET A 203 -5.52 5.72 -6.50
C MET A 203 -4.32 4.87 -6.08
N ILE A 204 -3.28 5.52 -5.57
CA ILE A 204 -2.14 4.88 -4.94
C ILE A 204 -2.58 4.30 -3.60
N LYS A 205 -2.34 3.01 -3.43
CA LYS A 205 -2.45 2.28 -2.17
C LYS A 205 -1.04 1.97 -1.67
N HIS A 206 -0.53 2.88 -0.86
CA HIS A 206 0.66 2.66 -0.05
C HIS A 206 0.26 2.03 1.30
N LYS A 207 1.25 1.60 2.09
CA LYS A 207 1.24 0.73 3.31
C LYS A 207 0.28 1.12 4.45
N GLU A 208 -0.74 1.93 4.19
CA GLU A 208 -1.77 2.36 5.13
C GLU A 208 -3.22 2.01 4.71
N ILE A 209 -3.51 1.56 3.49
CA ILE A 209 -4.92 1.36 3.08
C ILE A 209 -5.12 0.04 2.31
N VAL A 210 -5.18 -1.08 3.03
CA VAL A 210 -5.85 -2.28 2.53
C VAL A 210 -6.62 -2.95 3.67
N ILE A 211 -7.83 -2.46 3.95
CA ILE A 211 -8.84 -3.30 4.60
C ILE A 211 -9.57 -4.05 3.49
N LYS A 212 -9.48 -5.37 3.52
CA LYS A 212 -10.33 -6.25 2.73
C LYS A 212 -11.49 -6.69 3.60
N ASP A 213 -12.70 -6.70 3.04
CA ASP A 213 -13.81 -7.41 3.67
C ASP A 213 -13.57 -8.94 3.58
N ASN A 214 -14.50 -9.71 4.15
CA ASN A 214 -14.41 -11.17 4.23
C ASN A 214 -14.47 -11.88 2.86
N PHE A 215 -14.70 -11.12 1.78
CA PHE A 215 -14.74 -11.60 0.40
C PHE A 215 -13.56 -11.07 -0.43
N GLY A 216 -12.61 -10.36 0.20
CA GLY A 216 -11.45 -9.79 -0.47
C GLY A 216 -11.71 -8.43 -1.12
N ASN A 217 -12.90 -7.84 -0.96
CA ASN A 217 -13.22 -6.53 -1.52
C ASN A 217 -12.55 -5.43 -0.73
N ILE A 218 -12.01 -4.44 -1.42
CA ILE A 218 -11.36 -3.30 -0.80
C ILE A 218 -12.41 -2.39 -0.17
N VAL A 219 -12.33 -2.20 1.15
CA VAL A 219 -13.13 -1.22 1.88
C VAL A 219 -12.41 0.11 1.85
N GLU A 220 -13.01 1.10 1.19
CA GLU A 220 -12.53 2.49 1.19
C GLU A 220 -12.85 3.12 2.54
N LEU A 221 -11.81 3.62 3.22
CA LEU A 221 -11.95 4.25 4.52
C LEU A 221 -11.81 5.75 4.36
N GLY A 222 -12.81 6.51 4.80
CA GLY A 222 -12.70 7.96 4.97
C GLY A 222 -11.80 8.32 6.16
N VAL A 223 -10.51 7.97 6.09
CA VAL A 223 -9.49 8.22 7.13
C VAL A 223 -8.55 9.38 6.79
N ASP A 224 -8.77 10.08 5.66
CA ASP A 224 -7.86 11.13 5.14
C ASP A 224 -7.58 12.27 6.16
N ASN A 225 -8.42 12.42 7.18
CA ASN A 225 -8.30 13.44 8.24
C ASN A 225 -7.91 12.86 9.62
N ILE A 226 -7.50 11.60 9.71
CA ILE A 226 -7.18 10.94 10.99
C ILE A 226 -5.67 10.88 11.22
N LYS A 227 -5.21 11.54 12.28
CA LYS A 227 -3.82 11.52 12.74
C LYS A 227 -3.66 10.51 13.87
N PHE A 228 -2.56 9.77 13.86
CA PHE A 228 -2.22 8.82 14.93
C PHE A 228 -1.06 9.37 15.75
N ILE A 229 -1.31 9.63 17.03
CA ILE A 229 -0.36 10.24 17.95
C ILE A 229 0.01 9.24 19.04
N ARG A 230 1.31 8.96 19.17
CA ARG A 230 1.82 8.11 20.25
C ARG A 230 1.84 8.87 21.56
N GLY A 231 1.24 8.29 22.61
CA GLY A 231 1.29 8.83 23.97
C GLY A 231 2.68 8.66 24.55
N LYS A 232 3.46 9.75 24.61
CA LYS A 232 4.80 9.76 25.23
C LYS A 232 4.81 10.44 26.59
N LYS A 233 3.98 11.47 26.79
CA LYS A 233 3.85 12.15 28.09
C LYS A 233 2.39 12.04 28.57
N PRO A 234 2.16 11.78 29.87
CA PRO A 234 0.80 11.64 30.40
C PRO A 234 -0.03 12.93 30.37
N HIS A 235 0.64 14.08 30.27
CA HIS A 235 -0.01 15.40 30.27
C HIS A 235 -0.29 15.95 28.88
N ASP A 236 0.13 15.26 27.81
CA ASP A 236 -0.19 15.68 26.46
C ASP A 236 -1.70 15.48 26.21
N TYR A 237 -2.31 16.45 25.51
CA TYR A 237 -3.75 16.47 25.24
C TYR A 237 -4.28 15.14 24.67
N ALA A 238 -3.60 14.60 23.64
CA ALA A 238 -3.98 13.34 23.00
C ALA A 238 -3.92 12.13 23.95
N THR A 239 -3.00 12.12 24.92
CA THR A 239 -2.89 11.07 25.92
C THR A 239 -4.04 11.17 26.93
N GLN A 240 -4.31 12.37 27.46
CA GLN A 240 -5.37 12.57 28.44
C GLN A 240 -6.76 12.27 27.88
N GLU A 241 -7.07 12.81 26.70
CA GLU A 241 -8.35 12.57 26.04
C GLU A 241 -8.47 11.13 25.53
N GLY A 242 -7.37 10.51 25.10
CA GLY A 242 -7.33 9.07 24.82
C GLY A 242 -7.70 8.23 26.05
N LEU A 243 -7.09 8.49 27.21
CA LEU A 243 -7.40 7.78 28.45
C LEU A 243 -8.86 8.00 28.89
N ARG A 244 -9.39 9.21 28.69
CA ARG A 244 -10.82 9.50 28.93
C ARG A 244 -11.72 8.68 28.00
N LEU A 245 -11.35 8.56 26.73
CA LEU A 245 -12.06 7.71 25.77
C LEU A 245 -12.02 6.24 26.19
N LEU A 246 -10.85 5.72 26.59
CA LEU A 246 -10.69 4.34 27.04
C LEU A 246 -11.66 4.03 28.20
N ARG A 247 -11.72 4.93 29.19
CA ARG A 247 -12.63 4.82 30.32
C ARG A 247 -14.09 4.75 29.88
N ASN A 248 -14.50 5.59 28.93
CA ASN A 248 -15.87 5.64 28.45
C ASN A 248 -16.25 4.44 27.57
N VAL A 249 -15.30 3.92 26.77
CA VAL A 249 -15.54 2.81 25.85
C VAL A 249 -15.53 1.45 26.55
N PHE A 250 -14.66 1.28 27.56
CA PHE A 250 -14.46 0.03 28.28
C PHE A 250 -15.03 0.05 29.71
N GLU A 251 -15.68 1.15 30.11
CA GLU A 251 -16.28 1.33 31.44
C GLU A 251 -15.29 1.12 32.60
N TYR A 252 -14.01 1.42 32.36
CA TYR A 252 -12.97 1.19 33.35
C TYR A 252 -13.08 2.12 34.58
N PRO A 253 -12.77 1.62 35.79
CA PRO A 253 -12.70 2.48 36.97
C PRO A 253 -11.51 3.43 36.89
N TYR A 254 -11.60 4.56 37.61
CA TYR A 254 -10.55 5.59 37.61
C TYR A 254 -9.17 5.06 38.05
N ALA A 255 -9.13 4.00 38.87
CA ALA A 255 -7.91 3.33 39.29
C ALA A 255 -7.10 2.77 38.08
N MET A 256 -7.77 2.22 37.06
CA MET A 256 -7.10 1.70 35.87
C MET A 256 -6.40 2.79 35.07
N GLN A 257 -6.98 3.99 35.02
CA GLN A 257 -6.35 5.14 34.37
C GLN A 257 -5.03 5.53 35.06
N ARG A 258 -4.98 5.46 36.39
CA ARG A 258 -3.76 5.72 37.15
C ARG A 258 -2.66 4.72 36.84
N LEU A 259 -3.00 3.42 36.73
CA LEU A 259 -2.04 2.37 36.36
C LEU A 259 -1.46 2.61 34.96
N ILE A 260 -2.29 2.97 33.98
CA ILE A 260 -1.81 3.26 32.62
C ILE A 260 -0.90 4.50 32.61
N VAL A 261 -1.26 5.55 33.36
CA VAL A 261 -0.42 6.75 33.51
C VAL A 261 0.91 6.41 34.18
N GLU A 262 0.89 5.56 35.20
CA GLU A 262 2.10 5.11 35.89
C GLU A 262 3.04 4.32 34.97
N LYS A 263 2.49 3.44 34.11
CA LYS A 263 3.25 2.72 33.08
C LYS A 263 3.90 3.67 32.06
N LEU A 264 3.23 4.75 31.68
CA LEU A 264 3.80 5.78 30.80
C LEU A 264 4.90 6.60 31.48
N LEU A 265 4.79 6.87 32.78
CA LEU A 265 5.79 7.62 33.55
C LEU A 265 7.02 6.80 33.90
N ASN A 266 6.83 5.51 34.16
CA ASN A 266 7.87 4.61 34.66
C ASN A 266 8.01 3.39 33.73
N PRO A 267 8.47 3.57 32.48
CA PRO A 267 8.56 2.46 31.51
C PRO A 267 9.48 1.33 31.99
N ASN A 268 10.46 1.62 32.85
CA ASN A 268 11.39 0.64 33.38
C ASN A 268 10.77 -0.33 34.40
N LYS A 269 9.58 -0.05 34.96
CA LYS A 269 8.93 -0.93 35.94
C LYS A 269 8.57 -2.30 35.36
N ILE A 270 8.29 -2.34 34.06
CA ILE A 270 7.91 -3.54 33.34
C ILE A 270 9.03 -4.02 32.41
N ALA A 271 10.25 -3.51 32.56
CA ALA A 271 11.37 -3.98 31.75
C ALA A 271 11.62 -5.48 32.03
N PRO A 272 11.89 -6.31 31.02
CA PRO A 272 12.23 -5.96 29.63
C PRO A 272 11.04 -5.69 28.68
N HIS A 273 9.80 -5.86 29.14
CA HIS A 273 8.59 -5.55 28.37
C HIS A 273 8.45 -4.05 28.10
N LYS A 274 7.68 -3.70 27.06
CA LYS A 274 7.41 -2.30 26.70
C LYS A 274 5.93 -2.05 26.58
N PHE A 275 5.47 -0.91 27.10
CA PHE A 275 4.09 -0.45 26.98
C PHE A 275 3.96 0.70 25.97
N TYR A 276 2.85 0.69 25.25
CA TYR A 276 2.54 1.65 24.21
C TYR A 276 1.09 2.12 24.32
N LEU A 277 0.90 3.42 24.04
CA LEU A 277 -0.41 4.03 23.87
C LEU A 277 -0.44 4.79 22.54
N LEU A 278 -1.49 4.57 21.76
CA LEU A 278 -1.71 5.24 20.48
C LEU A 278 -3.12 5.84 20.45
N THR A 279 -3.20 7.14 20.15
CA THR A 279 -4.48 7.86 20.04
C THR A 279 -4.73 8.25 18.59
N ALA A 280 -5.96 8.04 18.10
CA ALA A 280 -6.41 8.51 16.80
C ALA A 280 -7.19 9.82 16.96
N LEU A 281 -6.83 10.86 16.20
CA LEU A 281 -7.45 12.17 16.21
C LEU A 281 -8.06 12.47 14.84
N ALA A 282 -9.33 12.82 14.79
CA ALA A 282 -9.93 13.44 13.62
C ALA A 282 -10.01 14.95 13.88
N GLU A 283 -9.31 15.73 13.05
CA GLU A 283 -9.07 17.16 13.32
C GLU A 283 -8.37 17.32 14.68
N ASP A 284 -9.07 17.84 15.70
CA ASP A 284 -8.58 17.98 17.08
C ASP A 284 -9.35 17.11 18.08
N LYS A 285 -10.27 16.26 17.63
CA LYS A 285 -11.06 15.38 18.49
C LYS A 285 -10.46 13.98 18.54
N VAL A 286 -10.27 13.46 19.74
CA VAL A 286 -9.88 12.06 19.94
C VAL A 286 -11.04 11.12 19.56
N VAL A 287 -10.82 10.30 18.54
CA VAL A 287 -11.82 9.36 18.00
C VAL A 287 -11.47 7.90 18.26
N GLY A 288 -10.21 7.61 18.61
CA GLY A 288 -9.76 6.25 18.88
C GLY A 288 -8.60 6.18 19.85
N ILE A 289 -8.44 5.03 20.51
CA ILE A 289 -7.31 4.72 21.38
C ILE A 289 -6.97 3.23 21.30
N ALA A 290 -5.68 2.92 21.32
CA ALA A 290 -5.15 1.58 21.51
C ALA A 290 -4.08 1.56 22.61
N THR A 291 -4.12 0.52 23.45
CA THR A 291 -3.05 0.22 24.42
C THR A 291 -2.51 -1.17 24.15
N PHE A 292 -1.20 -1.29 24.04
CA PHE A 292 -0.56 -2.53 23.65
C PHE A 292 0.86 -2.65 24.23
N TYR A 293 1.37 -3.87 24.24
CA TYR A 293 2.64 -4.22 24.84
C TYR A 293 3.49 -5.02 23.87
N TYR A 294 4.80 -4.98 24.10
CA TYR A 294 5.72 -5.99 23.63
C TYR A 294 6.13 -6.88 24.81
N LEU A 295 5.89 -8.18 24.68
CA LEU A 295 6.20 -9.23 25.65
C LEU A 295 7.52 -9.88 25.25
N ALA A 296 8.60 -9.53 25.97
CA ALA A 296 9.96 -9.80 25.55
C ALA A 296 10.39 -11.27 25.66
N GLU A 297 9.88 -12.06 26.62
CA GLU A 297 10.29 -13.47 26.72
C GLU A 297 9.58 -14.34 25.68
N ALA A 298 8.35 -13.94 25.33
CA ALA A 298 7.52 -14.59 24.34
C ALA A 298 7.78 -14.11 22.89
N ASN A 299 8.46 -12.97 22.69
CA ASN A 299 8.56 -12.27 21.40
C ASN A 299 7.19 -11.99 20.76
N LEU A 300 6.21 -11.61 21.58
CA LEU A 300 4.84 -11.38 21.15
C LEU A 300 4.38 -9.96 21.44
N GLY A 301 3.55 -9.42 20.55
CA GLY A 301 2.73 -8.26 20.85
C GLY A 301 1.53 -8.65 21.69
N TYR A 302 1.09 -7.79 22.58
CA TYR A 302 -0.18 -7.94 23.29
C TYR A 302 -1.04 -6.70 23.13
N VAL A 303 -2.18 -6.82 22.48
CA VAL A 303 -3.15 -5.75 22.32
C VAL A 303 -4.22 -5.90 23.39
N GLU A 304 -4.10 -5.09 24.43
CA GLU A 304 -5.02 -5.07 25.56
C GLU A 304 -6.32 -4.34 25.20
N ASN A 305 -6.23 -3.17 24.56
CA ASN A 305 -7.42 -2.40 24.22
C ASN A 305 -7.32 -1.78 22.83
N ILE A 306 -8.42 -1.84 22.06
CA ILE A 306 -8.68 -1.01 20.87
C ILE A 306 -10.10 -0.47 20.98
N GLY A 307 -10.24 0.85 21.08
CA GLY A 307 -11.51 1.54 21.24
C GLY A 307 -11.70 2.66 20.23
N ILE A 308 -12.89 2.72 19.64
CA ILE A 308 -13.34 3.79 18.73
C ILE A 308 -14.64 4.39 19.27
N THR A 309 -14.76 5.72 19.22
CA THR A 309 -16.00 6.43 19.57
C THR A 309 -17.18 5.92 18.72
N PRO A 310 -18.40 5.78 19.28
CA PRO A 310 -19.55 5.23 18.56
C PRO A 310 -19.82 5.89 17.20
N GLU A 311 -19.70 7.22 17.13
CA GLU A 311 -19.92 8.03 15.93
C GLU A 311 -18.97 7.68 14.76
N PHE A 312 -17.80 7.13 15.07
CA PHE A 312 -16.72 6.81 14.14
C PHE A 312 -16.55 5.29 13.91
N ARG A 313 -17.43 4.45 14.48
CA ARG A 313 -17.42 3.00 14.23
C ARG A 313 -17.89 2.67 12.81
N ASN A 314 -17.53 1.46 12.34
CA ASN A 314 -17.87 0.94 11.01
C ASN A 314 -17.34 1.80 9.83
N ARG A 315 -16.33 2.63 10.08
CA ARG A 315 -15.60 3.42 9.07
C ARG A 315 -14.16 2.90 8.86
N GLY A 316 -13.89 1.65 9.28
CA GLY A 316 -12.58 0.97 9.29
C GLY A 316 -11.44 1.61 10.09
N ILE A 317 -11.71 2.70 10.81
CA ILE A 317 -10.72 3.37 11.70
C ILE A 317 -10.14 2.39 12.72
N GLY A 318 -10.95 1.47 13.27
CA GLY A 318 -10.47 0.46 14.22
C GLY A 318 -9.43 -0.49 13.63
N SER A 319 -9.64 -0.96 12.41
CA SER A 319 -8.68 -1.80 11.69
C SER A 319 -7.43 -1.02 11.31
N PHE A 320 -7.55 0.24 10.90
CA PHE A 320 -6.38 1.09 10.64
C PHE A 320 -5.55 1.30 11.91
N LEU A 321 -6.24 1.58 13.03
CA LEU A 321 -5.60 1.71 14.34
C LEU A 321 -4.87 0.41 14.72
N TYR A 322 -5.48 -0.75 14.47
CA TYR A 322 -4.83 -2.06 14.63
C TYR A 322 -3.58 -2.21 13.76
N HIS A 323 -3.64 -1.89 12.46
CA HIS A 323 -2.47 -1.98 11.58
C HIS A 323 -1.35 -1.01 11.98
N LYS A 324 -1.68 0.17 12.52
CA LYS A 324 -0.68 1.07 13.10
C LYS A 324 -0.03 0.49 14.35
N VAL A 325 -0.80 -0.20 15.19
CA VAL A 325 -0.26 -0.93 16.34
C VAL A 325 0.73 -2.00 15.88
N THR A 326 0.35 -2.85 14.92
CA THR A 326 1.24 -3.91 14.41
C THR A 326 2.50 -3.33 13.75
N SER A 327 2.35 -2.27 12.96
CA SER A 327 3.50 -1.60 12.31
C SER A 327 4.48 -1.01 13.32
N ILE A 328 4.01 -0.44 14.44
CA ILE A 328 4.88 0.04 15.52
C ILE A 328 5.64 -1.13 16.16
N LEU A 329 4.94 -2.24 16.41
CA LEU A 329 5.55 -3.44 16.99
C LEU A 329 6.63 -4.03 16.08
N GLU A 330 6.34 -4.23 14.79
CA GLU A 330 7.29 -4.75 13.79
C GLU A 330 8.52 -3.84 13.63
N LYS A 331 8.31 -2.52 13.61
CA LYS A 331 9.39 -1.55 13.43
C LYS A 331 10.33 -1.47 14.64
N GLU A 332 9.77 -1.53 15.85
CA GLU A 332 10.58 -1.42 17.07
C GLU A 332 11.10 -2.75 17.59
N HIS A 333 10.48 -3.87 17.19
CA HIS A 333 10.83 -5.23 17.59
C HIS A 333 10.78 -6.15 16.36
N PRO A 334 11.85 -6.17 15.56
CA PRO A 334 11.89 -6.93 14.31
C PRO A 334 11.70 -8.45 14.48
N ASP A 335 12.01 -8.98 15.68
CA ASP A 335 11.92 -10.41 16.00
C ASP A 335 10.52 -10.84 16.49
N ILE A 336 9.51 -9.98 16.38
CA ILE A 336 8.15 -10.29 16.82
C ILE A 336 7.51 -11.40 15.97
N GLU A 337 7.05 -12.47 16.62
CA GLU A 337 6.46 -13.62 15.92
C GLU A 337 4.97 -13.43 15.62
N GLY A 338 4.27 -12.72 16.49
CA GLY A 338 2.82 -12.52 16.37
C GLY A 338 2.24 -11.59 17.43
N VAL A 339 0.92 -11.45 17.40
CA VAL A 339 0.18 -10.56 18.29
C VAL A 339 -0.97 -11.30 18.96
N LEU A 340 -0.98 -11.30 20.29
CA LEU A 340 -2.10 -11.70 21.12
C LEU A 340 -3.09 -10.54 21.27
N LEU A 341 -4.37 -10.86 21.20
CA LEU A 341 -5.48 -9.91 21.16
C LEU A 341 -6.45 -10.26 22.27
N GLU A 342 -6.71 -9.31 23.16
CA GLU A 342 -7.66 -9.48 24.24
C GLU A 342 -9.10 -9.15 23.76
N VAL A 343 -10.02 -10.07 24.00
CA VAL A 343 -11.45 -9.88 23.72
C VAL A 343 -12.23 -10.04 25.02
N ARG A 344 -12.61 -8.92 25.64
CA ARG A 344 -13.50 -8.91 26.82
C ARG A 344 -14.97 -8.92 26.45
N LYS A 345 -15.75 -9.73 27.18
CA LYS A 345 -17.21 -9.62 27.26
C LYS A 345 -17.56 -8.28 27.88
N THR A 346 -18.52 -7.60 27.27
CA THR A 346 -19.07 -6.34 27.82
C THR A 346 -20.48 -6.64 28.31
N CYS A 347 -20.82 -6.18 29.51
CA CYS A 347 -22.09 -6.50 30.14
C CYS A 347 -23.28 -6.15 29.22
N GLY A 348 -24.12 -7.14 28.88
CA GLY A 348 -25.30 -6.97 28.03
C GLY A 348 -25.08 -6.84 26.52
N LYS A 349 -23.86 -7.03 26.00
CA LYS A 349 -23.58 -7.08 24.55
C LYS A 349 -22.87 -8.37 24.15
N ASP A 350 -23.27 -8.92 23.01
CA ASP A 350 -22.75 -10.18 22.49
C ASP A 350 -21.25 -10.10 22.18
N MET A 351 -20.52 -11.18 22.49
CA MET A 351 -19.07 -11.35 22.23
C MET A 351 -18.73 -11.25 20.73
N ASP A 352 -19.74 -11.49 19.89
CA ASP A 352 -19.58 -11.73 18.46
C ASP A 352 -18.98 -10.55 17.70
N ASN A 353 -19.27 -9.30 18.09
CA ASN A 353 -18.79 -8.16 17.30
C ASN A 353 -17.27 -7.92 17.40
N ARG A 354 -16.67 -8.05 18.60
CA ARG A 354 -15.21 -7.89 18.79
C ARG A 354 -14.44 -9.10 18.28
N LYS A 355 -14.96 -10.31 18.53
CA LYS A 355 -14.40 -11.53 17.99
C LYS A 355 -14.40 -11.50 16.45
N SER A 356 -15.53 -11.15 15.84
CA SER A 356 -15.65 -11.01 14.38
C SER A 356 -14.70 -9.96 13.82
N PHE A 357 -14.53 -8.83 14.52
CA PHE A 357 -13.55 -7.81 14.12
C PHE A 357 -12.13 -8.38 13.98
N PHE A 358 -11.66 -9.13 14.97
CA PHE A 358 -10.31 -9.72 14.90
C PHE A 358 -10.22 -10.93 13.97
N LEU A 359 -11.28 -11.73 13.82
CA LEU A 359 -11.36 -12.77 12.80
C LEU A 359 -11.20 -12.19 11.39
N ASN A 360 -11.86 -11.07 11.11
CA ASN A 360 -11.75 -10.36 9.81
C ASN A 360 -10.35 -9.79 9.57
N LEU A 361 -9.57 -9.54 10.64
CA LEU A 361 -8.16 -9.15 10.56
C LEU A 361 -7.22 -10.37 10.43
N GLY A 362 -7.77 -11.58 10.32
CA GLY A 362 -7.02 -12.83 10.16
C GLY A 362 -6.47 -13.40 11.47
N ALA A 363 -6.97 -12.97 12.62
CA ALA A 363 -6.63 -13.59 13.90
C ALA A 363 -7.44 -14.87 14.13
N ILE A 364 -6.88 -15.79 14.91
CA ILE A 364 -7.51 -17.07 15.26
C ILE A 364 -7.77 -17.14 16.77
N PRO A 365 -8.92 -17.71 17.23
CA PRO A 365 -9.15 -17.92 18.65
C PRO A 365 -8.11 -18.86 19.27
N VAL A 366 -7.64 -18.53 20.47
CA VAL A 366 -6.76 -19.39 21.26
C VAL A 366 -7.61 -20.20 22.23
N ASP A 367 -7.51 -21.53 22.17
CA ASP A 367 -8.18 -22.38 23.16
C ASP A 367 -7.34 -22.43 24.44
N THR A 368 -7.78 -21.68 25.46
CA THR A 368 -7.09 -21.60 26.75
C THR A 368 -7.45 -22.76 27.69
N LYS A 369 -8.44 -23.60 27.35
CA LYS A 369 -8.91 -24.70 28.23
C LYS A 369 -7.89 -25.82 28.40
N PHE A 370 -6.93 -25.93 27.47
CA PHE A 370 -5.86 -26.91 27.52
C PHE A 370 -4.71 -26.49 28.46
N TYR A 371 -4.77 -25.30 29.06
CA TYR A 371 -3.69 -24.73 29.87
C TYR A 371 -4.10 -24.64 31.35
N PRO A 372 -3.19 -24.91 32.31
CA PRO A 372 -3.57 -25.06 33.72
C PRO A 372 -4.18 -23.78 34.32
N GLU A 373 -5.42 -23.88 34.80
CA GLU A 373 -6.20 -22.77 35.40
C GLU A 373 -5.56 -22.19 36.67
N GLU A 374 -4.69 -22.94 37.35
CA GLU A 374 -4.16 -22.59 38.67
C GLU A 374 -3.17 -21.42 38.68
N LYS A 375 -2.61 -21.02 37.54
CA LYS A 375 -1.63 -19.92 37.47
C LYS A 375 -2.17 -18.59 36.95
N PHE A 376 -3.34 -18.57 36.30
CA PHE A 376 -3.84 -17.37 35.62
C PHE A 376 -5.36 -17.25 35.72
N LYS A 377 -5.83 -16.38 36.63
CA LYS A 377 -7.22 -15.90 36.63
C LYS A 377 -7.39 -14.80 35.58
N PHE A 378 -7.45 -15.16 34.29
CA PHE A 378 -8.24 -14.33 33.39
C PHE A 378 -9.67 -14.36 33.94
N ALA A 379 -10.31 -13.19 34.10
CA ALA A 379 -11.73 -13.17 34.46
C ALA A 379 -12.49 -14.07 33.48
N GLU A 380 -13.54 -14.77 33.93
CA GLU A 380 -14.37 -15.73 33.15
C GLU A 380 -14.93 -15.17 31.82
N GLU A 381 -14.67 -13.91 31.53
CA GLU A 381 -15.19 -13.09 30.46
C GLU A 381 -14.13 -12.65 29.44
N VAL A 382 -12.91 -13.21 29.46
CA VAL A 382 -11.83 -12.87 28.51
C VAL A 382 -11.54 -14.02 27.55
N LEU A 383 -11.58 -13.73 26.24
CA LEU A 383 -11.11 -14.61 25.17
C LEU A 383 -9.80 -14.05 24.60
N LEU A 384 -8.83 -14.91 24.36
CA LEU A 384 -7.60 -14.55 23.64
C LEU A 384 -7.69 -14.98 22.17
N MET A 385 -7.19 -14.12 21.30
CA MET A 385 -6.98 -14.43 19.88
C MET A 385 -5.52 -14.18 19.50
N PHE A 386 -5.02 -14.88 18.48
CA PHE A 386 -3.64 -14.78 18.02
C PHE A 386 -3.61 -14.43 16.53
N LYS A 387 -2.78 -13.45 16.16
CA LYS A 387 -2.47 -13.12 14.77
C LYS A 387 -0.99 -13.42 14.51
N PRO A 388 -0.66 -14.39 13.64
CA PRO A 388 0.71 -14.57 13.19
C PRO A 388 1.15 -13.40 12.31
N LEU A 389 2.36 -12.92 12.52
CA LEU A 389 3.03 -11.91 11.67
C LEU A 389 4.10 -12.53 10.75
N MET A 390 4.61 -13.71 11.11
CA MET A 390 5.52 -14.51 10.27
C MET A 390 4.86 -15.81 9.77
N VAL A 391 5.40 -16.38 8.69
CA VAL A 391 4.86 -17.60 8.05
C VAL A 391 5.04 -18.84 8.93
N ASP A 392 6.10 -18.87 9.72
CA ASP A 392 6.49 -19.93 10.65
C ASP A 392 6.06 -19.66 12.10
N ALA A 393 5.37 -18.55 12.34
CA ALA A 393 4.88 -18.20 13.67
C ALA A 393 3.95 -19.29 14.21
N SER A 394 4.31 -19.86 15.37
CA SER A 394 3.54 -20.92 16.02
C SER A 394 3.29 -20.61 17.49
N LEU A 395 2.02 -20.63 17.90
CA LEU A 395 1.63 -20.49 19.30
C LEU A 395 1.63 -21.86 19.97
N ASN A 396 2.81 -22.40 20.22
CA ASN A 396 2.98 -23.67 20.95
C ASN A 396 2.89 -23.46 22.48
N THR A 397 2.82 -24.56 23.23
CA THR A 397 2.67 -24.53 24.70
C THR A 397 3.75 -23.71 25.38
N LYS A 398 5.02 -23.84 24.96
CA LYS A 398 6.15 -23.13 25.56
C LYS A 398 6.05 -21.62 25.31
N THR A 399 5.68 -21.21 24.10
CA THR A 399 5.47 -19.80 23.77
C THR A 399 4.30 -19.21 24.55
N LEU A 400 3.21 -19.97 24.72
CA LEU A 400 2.05 -19.49 25.48
C LEU A 400 2.32 -19.40 26.99
N GLU A 401 3.06 -20.35 27.56
CA GLU A 401 3.49 -20.27 28.97
C GLU A 401 4.33 -19.03 29.26
N LYS A 402 5.28 -18.70 28.36
CA LYS A 402 6.05 -17.46 28.41
C LYS A 402 5.16 -16.23 28.27
N ALA A 403 4.23 -16.24 27.31
CA ALA A 403 3.31 -15.13 27.11
C ALA A 403 2.45 -14.88 28.34
N PHE A 404 1.98 -15.93 29.01
CA PHE A 404 1.25 -15.79 30.26
C PHE A 404 2.14 -15.27 31.38
N HIS A 405 3.36 -15.79 31.53
CA HIS A 405 4.33 -15.25 32.49
C HIS A 405 4.53 -13.73 32.32
N ASP A 406 4.82 -13.29 31.08
CA ASP A 406 4.98 -11.87 30.75
C ASP A 406 3.70 -11.07 31.07
N LEU A 407 2.52 -11.63 30.82
CA LEU A 407 1.24 -10.98 31.12
C LEU A 407 0.98 -10.83 32.63
N ALA A 408 1.40 -11.78 33.46
CA ALA A 408 1.33 -11.63 34.91
C ALA A 408 2.22 -10.47 35.38
N GLU A 409 3.41 -10.32 34.81
CA GLU A 409 4.33 -9.24 35.19
C GLU A 409 3.85 -7.86 34.73
N VAL A 410 3.21 -7.77 33.56
CA VAL A 410 2.76 -6.47 33.02
C VAL A 410 1.35 -6.06 33.46
N LEU A 411 0.49 -6.99 33.85
CA LEU A 411 -0.90 -6.73 34.25
C LEU A 411 -1.16 -6.86 35.77
N GLY A 412 -0.34 -7.62 36.49
CA GLY A 412 -0.34 -7.70 37.96
C GLY A 412 0.27 -6.45 38.60
#